data_AF-A0A3B8VIT1-F1
#
_entry.id   AF-A0A3B8VIT1-F1
#
_cell.length_a   1.000
_cell.length_b   1.000
_cell.length_c   1.000
_cell.angle_alpha   90.00
_cell.angle_beta   90.00
_cell.angle_gamma   90.00
#
_symmetry.space_group_name_H-M   'P 1'
#
loop_
_entity.id
_entity.type
_entity.pdbx_description
1 polymer ?
#
loop_
_entity_poly.entity_id
_entity_poly.type
_entity_poly.pdbx_seq_one_letter_code
_entity_poly.pdbx_strand_id
1 'polypeptide(L)'
;MSIHSIKLIHFMNTREISNSNSNSSLLELVGKRLYIKFMVSMRCKLIVKSELEKLALNYKFSPHGAIEFLDGLSQEQQSILKNNLSKSGLILLSESESKLIDRIINTIVELIHYSDILPRVDYSEVISEHAILGEESILKIFSDVKGMSILQFIVVQKVERVKELMLYNDISLSEIAELLNYKNQFYLIAQFKKITGLTPSDYKNIKLERMKIVEKYKLDSRKMDSRSNTATG
;
A
#
# COMPACT_ATOMS: atom_id res chain seq x y z
N MET A 1 26.19 -8.98 4.31
CA MET A 1 25.25 -7.98 3.77
C MET A 1 23.85 -8.59 3.79
N SER A 2 22.88 -7.90 4.40
CA SER A 2 21.50 -8.41 4.50
C SER A 2 20.86 -8.49 3.11
N ILE A 3 19.92 -9.42 2.92
CA ILE A 3 19.08 -9.51 1.70
C ILE A 3 18.36 -8.18 1.42
N HIS A 4 18.15 -7.37 2.47
CA HIS A 4 17.64 -6.00 2.39
C HIS A 4 18.63 -5.03 1.73
N SER A 5 19.93 -5.16 2.00
CA SER A 5 21.00 -4.37 1.38
C SER A 5 21.15 -4.67 -0.12
N ILE A 6 20.93 -5.91 -0.54
CA ILE A 6 21.03 -6.33 -1.96
C ILE A 6 19.84 -5.80 -2.78
N LYS A 7 18.63 -5.76 -2.20
CA LYS A 7 17.47 -5.11 -2.83
C LYS A 7 17.62 -3.59 -2.90
N LEU A 8 18.23 -2.97 -1.88
CA LEU A 8 18.51 -1.53 -1.89
C LEU A 8 19.58 -1.16 -2.93
N ILE A 9 20.66 -1.94 -3.07
CA ILE A 9 21.71 -1.71 -4.08
C ILE A 9 21.17 -1.94 -5.50
N HIS A 10 20.33 -2.96 -5.70
CA HIS A 10 19.70 -3.20 -7.01
C HIS A 10 18.70 -2.09 -7.39
N PHE A 11 18.00 -1.50 -6.41
CA PHE A 11 17.09 -0.38 -6.63
C PHE A 11 17.81 0.97 -6.74
N MET A 12 18.88 1.21 -5.97
CA MET A 12 19.68 2.45 -6.02
C MET A 12 20.51 2.55 -7.31
N ASN A 13 20.99 1.42 -7.85
CA ASN A 13 21.65 1.39 -9.17
C ASN A 13 20.71 1.76 -10.34
N THR A 14 19.40 1.77 -10.13
CA THR A 14 18.44 2.28 -11.15
C THR A 14 18.21 3.78 -11.07
N ARG A 15 18.74 4.48 -10.06
CA ARG A 15 18.60 5.94 -9.90
C ARG A 15 19.85 6.76 -10.21
N GLU A 16 21.02 6.15 -10.46
CA GLU A 16 22.25 6.89 -10.78
C GLU A 16 22.55 7.08 -12.27
N ILE A 17 21.67 6.64 -13.19
CA ILE A 17 21.78 7.00 -14.61
C ILE A 17 20.71 8.06 -14.93
N SER A 18 20.94 9.28 -14.45
CA SER A 18 20.25 10.47 -14.95
C SER A 18 21.25 11.57 -15.27
N ASN A 19 21.97 11.38 -16.38
CA ASN A 19 22.45 12.50 -17.18
C ASN A 19 22.76 12.08 -18.62
N SER A 20 21.71 11.89 -19.42
CA SER A 20 21.69 12.23 -20.85
C SER A 20 20.33 11.89 -21.49
N ASN A 21 19.58 12.95 -21.84
CA ASN A 21 18.58 13.06 -22.92
C ASN A 21 17.94 11.81 -23.55
N SER A 22 17.34 10.90 -22.75
CA SER A 22 16.58 9.75 -23.30
C SER A 22 15.30 9.39 -22.52
N ASN A 23 14.90 10.16 -21.50
CA ASN A 23 13.83 9.77 -20.57
C ASN A 23 12.38 9.96 -21.09
N SER A 24 12.19 10.26 -22.37
CA SER A 24 10.84 10.39 -22.93
C SER A 24 10.13 9.04 -23.15
N SER A 25 10.85 7.93 -23.34
CA SER A 25 10.22 6.65 -23.71
C SER A 25 9.94 5.69 -22.55
N LEU A 26 10.57 5.87 -21.38
CA LEU A 26 10.34 5.01 -20.21
C LEU A 26 9.08 5.40 -19.40
N LEU A 27 8.60 6.64 -19.54
CA LEU A 27 7.32 7.09 -18.99
C LEU A 27 6.11 6.62 -19.82
N GLU A 28 6.34 6.15 -21.05
CA GLU A 28 5.31 5.67 -21.97
C GLU A 28 4.88 4.21 -21.70
N LEU A 29 5.61 3.49 -20.85
CA LEU A 29 5.34 2.08 -20.52
C LEU A 29 4.52 1.88 -19.23
N VAL A 30 4.12 2.95 -18.56
CA VAL A 30 3.24 2.85 -17.38
C VAL A 30 1.80 2.96 -17.86
N GLY A 31 1.15 1.80 -17.98
CA GLY A 31 -0.27 1.71 -18.27
C GLY A 31 -1.10 2.69 -17.44
N LYS A 32 -2.14 3.27 -18.06
CA LYS A 32 -3.01 4.29 -17.44
C LYS A 32 -3.51 3.81 -16.08
N ARG A 33 -3.42 4.67 -15.05
CA ARG A 33 -3.88 4.36 -13.69
C ARG A 33 -5.07 5.21 -13.31
N LEU A 34 -6.17 4.57 -12.92
CA LEU A 34 -7.37 5.28 -12.46
C LEU A 34 -7.84 4.76 -11.10
N TYR A 35 -8.38 5.68 -10.31
CA TYR A 35 -9.07 5.36 -9.06
C TYR A 35 -10.58 5.43 -9.22
N ILE A 36 -11.28 4.74 -8.32
CA ILE A 36 -12.74 4.73 -8.24
C ILE A 36 -13.17 5.22 -6.86
N LYS A 37 -14.02 6.24 -6.81
CA LYS A 37 -14.67 6.66 -5.56
C LYS A 37 -15.67 5.61 -5.08
N PHE A 38 -15.79 5.50 -3.77
CA PHE A 38 -16.72 4.63 -3.06
C PHE A 38 -16.46 3.12 -3.27
N MET A 39 -15.28 2.75 -3.78
CA MET A 39 -14.84 1.36 -3.89
C MET A 39 -14.24 0.84 -2.57
N VAL A 40 -15.02 0.85 -1.49
CA VAL A 40 -14.53 0.59 -0.12
C VAL A 40 -14.91 -0.80 0.42
N SER A 41 -15.75 -1.55 -0.28
CA SER A 41 -16.22 -2.88 0.13
C SER A 41 -15.87 -3.97 -0.87
N MET A 42 -15.90 -5.23 -0.44
CA MET A 42 -15.73 -6.38 -1.35
C MET A 42 -16.79 -6.42 -2.45
N ARG A 43 -18.03 -6.03 -2.13
CA ARG A 43 -19.10 -5.90 -3.13
C ARG A 43 -18.71 -4.90 -4.22
N CYS A 44 -18.21 -3.71 -3.85
CA CYS A 44 -17.79 -2.71 -4.83
C CYS A 44 -16.68 -3.25 -5.74
N LYS A 45 -15.68 -3.93 -5.16
CA LYS A 45 -14.58 -4.54 -5.92
C LYS A 45 -15.07 -5.59 -6.92
N LEU A 46 -16.03 -6.42 -6.53
CA LEU A 46 -16.62 -7.42 -7.43
C LEU A 46 -17.40 -6.78 -8.58
N ILE A 47 -18.14 -5.70 -8.33
CA ILE A 47 -18.83 -4.95 -9.39
C ILE A 47 -17.81 -4.38 -10.37
N VAL A 48 -16.76 -3.71 -9.88
CA VAL A 48 -15.68 -3.17 -10.72
C VAL A 48 -15.05 -4.26 -11.55
N LYS A 49 -14.69 -5.39 -10.92
CA LYS A 49 -14.11 -6.56 -11.59
C LYS A 49 -15.00 -7.04 -12.76
N SER A 50 -16.30 -7.22 -12.49
CA SER A 50 -17.30 -7.62 -13.49
C SER A 50 -17.38 -6.62 -14.66
N GLU A 51 -17.40 -5.31 -14.39
CA GLU A 51 -17.47 -4.29 -15.45
C GLU A 51 -16.19 -4.22 -16.30
N LEU A 52 -15.02 -4.42 -15.69
CA LEU A 52 -13.75 -4.50 -16.42
C LEU A 52 -13.69 -5.73 -17.32
N GLU A 53 -14.16 -6.88 -16.84
CA GLU A 53 -14.20 -8.14 -17.59
C GLU A 53 -15.17 -8.10 -18.78
N LYS A 54 -16.34 -7.48 -18.63
CA LYS A 54 -17.30 -7.28 -19.74
C LYS A 54 -16.72 -6.47 -20.90
N LEU A 55 -15.78 -5.58 -20.60
CA LEU A 55 -15.08 -4.76 -21.60
C LEU A 55 -13.80 -5.43 -22.13
N ALA A 56 -13.53 -6.68 -21.72
CA ALA A 56 -12.32 -7.43 -22.06
C ALA A 56 -11.02 -6.62 -21.80
N LEU A 57 -11.01 -5.82 -20.72
CA LEU A 57 -9.86 -5.01 -20.37
C LEU A 57 -8.78 -5.85 -19.70
N ASN A 58 -7.52 -5.63 -20.09
CA ASN A 58 -6.37 -6.18 -19.40
C ASN A 58 -5.93 -5.22 -18.28
N TYR A 59 -6.09 -5.65 -17.02
CA TYR A 59 -5.85 -4.79 -15.87
C TYR A 59 -5.27 -5.55 -14.68
N LYS A 60 -4.67 -4.79 -13.76
CA LYS A 60 -4.34 -5.26 -12.41
C LYS A 60 -4.74 -4.23 -11.37
N PHE A 61 -5.05 -4.70 -10.17
CA PHE A 61 -5.21 -3.82 -9.01
C PHE A 61 -3.86 -3.59 -8.33
N SER A 62 -3.51 -2.33 -8.07
CA SER A 62 -2.36 -2.01 -7.25
C SER A 62 -2.66 -2.30 -5.76
N PRO A 63 -1.64 -2.49 -4.91
CA PRO A 63 -1.83 -2.68 -3.46
C PRO A 63 -2.61 -1.54 -2.79
N HIS A 64 -2.53 -0.32 -3.34
CA HIS A 64 -3.22 0.86 -2.83
C HIS A 64 -4.61 1.08 -3.45
N GLY A 65 -5.05 0.22 -4.37
CA GLY A 65 -6.42 0.19 -4.89
C GLY A 65 -6.64 0.93 -6.22
N ALA A 66 -5.58 1.30 -6.93
CA ALA A 66 -5.69 1.80 -8.30
C ALA A 66 -5.94 0.65 -9.27
N ILE A 67 -6.63 0.94 -10.38
CA ILE A 67 -6.68 0.05 -11.54
C ILE A 67 -5.58 0.49 -12.50
N GLU A 68 -4.66 -0.42 -12.80
CA GLU A 68 -3.62 -0.22 -13.81
C GLU A 68 -4.04 -0.96 -15.09
N PHE A 69 -4.31 -0.21 -16.16
CA PHE A 69 -4.69 -0.73 -17.47
C PHE A 69 -3.43 -1.03 -18.28
N LEU A 70 -3.14 -2.31 -18.50
CA LEU A 70 -1.87 -2.77 -19.07
C LEU A 70 -1.75 -2.47 -20.57
N ASP A 71 -2.87 -2.59 -21.29
CA ASP A 71 -2.95 -2.34 -22.74
C ASP A 71 -3.59 -0.96 -23.05
N GLY A 72 -3.65 -0.08 -22.05
CA GLY A 72 -4.34 1.21 -22.15
C GLY A 72 -5.86 1.12 -21.98
N LEU A 73 -6.52 2.27 -22.12
CA LEU A 73 -7.96 2.41 -22.00
C LEU A 73 -8.45 3.45 -23.02
N SER A 74 -9.18 3.00 -24.04
CA SER A 74 -9.73 3.89 -25.07
C SER A 74 -10.82 4.81 -24.49
N GLN A 75 -11.11 5.92 -25.17
CA GLN A 75 -12.14 6.87 -24.74
C GLN A 75 -13.54 6.23 -24.72
N GLU A 76 -13.84 5.36 -25.68
CA GLU A 76 -15.11 4.63 -25.74
C GLU A 76 -15.25 3.67 -24.55
N GLN A 77 -14.24 2.82 -24.30
CA GLN A 77 -14.23 1.92 -23.15
C GLN A 77 -14.31 2.68 -21.83
N GLN A 78 -13.59 3.80 -21.70
CA GLN A 78 -13.64 4.66 -20.52
C GLN A 78 -15.05 5.24 -20.31
N SER A 79 -15.71 5.69 -21.38
CA SER A 79 -17.08 6.21 -21.31
C SER A 79 -18.08 5.14 -20.88
N ILE A 80 -18.00 3.94 -21.47
CA ILE A 80 -18.87 2.80 -21.11
C ILE A 80 -18.61 2.39 -19.66
N LEU A 81 -17.35 2.25 -19.25
CA LEU A 81 -16.98 1.89 -17.88
C LEU A 81 -17.51 2.91 -16.88
N LYS A 82 -17.33 4.21 -17.15
CA LYS A 82 -17.84 5.29 -16.30
C LYS A 82 -19.36 5.23 -16.16
N ASN A 83 -20.09 5.00 -17.25
CA ASN A 83 -21.55 4.90 -17.25
C ASN A 83 -22.06 3.65 -16.51
N ASN A 84 -21.36 2.52 -16.60
CA ASN A 84 -21.79 1.30 -15.91
C ASN A 84 -21.49 1.37 -14.41
N LEU A 85 -20.35 1.94 -14.03
CA LEU A 85 -19.99 2.13 -12.62
C LEU A 85 -20.94 3.10 -11.92
N SER A 86 -21.36 4.18 -12.59
CA SER A 86 -22.26 5.18 -12.00
C SER A 86 -23.62 4.60 -11.62
N LYS A 87 -24.14 3.62 -12.38
CA LYS A 87 -25.38 2.87 -12.05
C LYS A 87 -25.29 2.13 -10.71
N SER A 88 -24.07 1.84 -10.24
CA SER A 88 -23.81 1.19 -8.95
C SER A 88 -23.33 2.16 -7.86
N GLY A 89 -23.41 3.47 -8.10
CA GLY A 89 -22.93 4.49 -7.18
C GLY A 89 -21.40 4.63 -7.12
N LEU A 90 -20.69 4.06 -8.10
CA LEU A 90 -19.22 4.14 -8.20
C LEU A 90 -18.82 5.20 -9.23
N ILE A 91 -17.77 5.96 -8.95
CA ILE A 91 -17.33 7.05 -9.83
C ILE A 91 -15.89 6.81 -10.24
N LEU A 92 -15.67 6.59 -11.53
CA LEU A 92 -14.33 6.56 -12.12
C LEU A 92 -13.76 7.98 -12.17
N LEU A 93 -12.60 8.19 -11.53
CA LEU A 93 -11.94 9.49 -11.51
C LEU A 93 -11.36 9.85 -12.87
N SER A 94 -11.17 11.15 -13.08
CA SER A 94 -10.35 11.65 -14.18
C SER A 94 -8.87 11.28 -14.00
N GLU A 95 -8.08 11.46 -15.05
CA GLU A 95 -6.64 11.21 -15.00
C GLU A 95 -5.90 12.18 -14.06
N SER A 96 -6.29 13.45 -14.04
CA SER A 96 -5.67 14.46 -13.17
C SER A 96 -5.95 14.17 -11.70
N GLU A 97 -7.21 13.88 -11.36
CA GLU A 97 -7.59 13.47 -9.99
C GLU A 97 -6.87 12.18 -9.60
N SER A 98 -6.82 11.19 -10.49
CA SER A 98 -6.15 9.91 -10.22
C SER A 98 -4.65 10.08 -9.98
N LYS A 99 -3.97 10.90 -10.79
CA LYS A 99 -2.54 11.22 -10.62
C LYS A 99 -2.27 11.92 -9.29
N LEU A 100 -3.14 12.82 -8.88
CA LEU A 100 -2.99 13.54 -7.61
C LEU A 100 -3.19 12.60 -6.41
N ILE A 101 -4.21 11.74 -6.45
CA ILE A 101 -4.44 10.71 -5.42
C ILE A 101 -3.27 9.72 -5.36
N ASP A 102 -2.77 9.28 -6.51
CA ASP A 102 -1.62 8.38 -6.58
C ASP A 102 -0.39 9.02 -5.93
N ARG A 103 -0.12 10.30 -6.25
CA ARG A 103 0.98 11.06 -5.66
C ARG A 103 0.84 11.14 -4.15
N ILE A 104 -0.32 11.52 -3.62
CA ILE A 104 -0.57 11.63 -2.18
C ILE A 104 -0.30 10.29 -1.48
N ILE A 105 -0.86 9.20 -2.01
CA ILE A 105 -0.70 7.86 -1.43
C ILE A 105 0.78 7.45 -1.43
N ASN A 106 1.45 7.59 -2.57
CA ASN A 106 2.85 7.19 -2.71
C ASN A 106 3.75 8.03 -1.81
N THR A 107 3.54 9.35 -1.74
CA THR A 107 4.30 10.21 -0.82
C THR A 107 4.13 9.81 0.64
N ILE A 108 2.91 9.48 1.08
CA ILE A 108 2.68 9.02 2.46
C ILE A 108 3.36 7.68 2.71
N VAL A 109 3.24 6.73 1.79
CA VAL A 109 3.87 5.41 1.91
C VAL A 109 5.39 5.56 1.94
N GLU A 110 5.96 6.38 1.06
CA GLU A 110 7.40 6.63 1.01
C GLU A 110 7.92 7.28 2.29
N LEU A 111 7.21 8.31 2.77
CA LEU A 111 7.55 9.01 4.01
C LEU A 111 7.57 8.08 5.22
N ILE A 112 6.62 7.14 5.30
CA ILE A 112 6.46 6.28 6.48
C ILE A 112 7.38 5.06 6.43
N HIS A 113 7.56 4.45 5.26
CA HIS A 113 8.23 3.15 5.14
C HIS A 113 9.70 3.25 4.73
N TYR A 114 10.10 4.32 4.04
CA TYR A 114 11.45 4.46 3.48
C TYR A 114 12.23 5.66 4.01
N SER A 115 11.66 6.46 4.91
CA SER A 115 12.42 7.49 5.63
C SER A 115 13.03 6.92 6.90
N ASP A 116 14.28 7.30 7.19
CA ASP A 116 14.97 6.85 8.40
C ASP A 116 14.31 7.42 9.66
N ILE A 117 13.90 8.69 9.62
CA ILE A 117 13.22 9.38 10.71
C ILE A 117 12.08 10.20 10.11
N LEU A 118 10.87 10.04 10.65
CA LEU A 118 9.73 10.84 10.21
C LEU A 118 9.89 12.30 10.67
N PRO A 119 9.55 13.28 9.82
CA PRO A 119 9.56 14.68 10.21
C PRO A 119 8.72 14.94 11.46
N ARG A 120 9.21 15.83 12.34
CA ARG A 120 8.45 16.35 13.48
C ARG A 120 7.43 17.38 13.01
N VAL A 121 6.43 16.90 12.29
CA VAL A 121 5.36 17.73 11.74
C VAL A 121 4.04 17.21 12.29
N ASP A 122 3.20 18.12 12.78
CA ASP A 122 1.82 17.77 13.09
C ASP A 122 1.05 17.67 11.78
N TYR A 123 0.87 16.44 11.30
CA TYR A 123 0.11 16.17 10.09
C TYR A 123 -1.33 16.71 10.17
N SER A 124 -1.90 16.83 11.37
CA SER A 124 -3.23 17.41 11.55
C SER A 124 -3.24 18.90 11.24
N GLU A 125 -2.21 19.62 11.68
CA GLU A 125 -2.05 21.05 11.43
C GLU A 125 -1.83 21.30 9.93
N VAL A 126 -0.90 20.58 9.31
CA VAL A 126 -0.63 20.67 7.87
C VAL A 126 -1.89 20.41 7.05
N ILE A 127 -2.61 19.32 7.33
CA ILE A 127 -3.83 18.98 6.57
C ILE A 127 -4.93 20.02 6.79
N SER A 128 -5.04 20.59 8.00
CA SER A 128 -6.01 21.64 8.30
C SER A 128 -5.70 22.94 7.56
N GLU A 129 -4.42 23.31 7.49
CA GLU A 129 -3.97 24.48 6.72
C GLU A 129 -4.30 24.31 5.23
N HIS A 130 -4.01 23.16 4.64
CA HIS A 130 -4.33 22.89 3.24
C HIS A 130 -5.85 22.87 2.98
N ALA A 131 -6.65 22.41 3.95
CA ALA A 131 -8.11 22.51 3.87
C ALA A 131 -8.56 23.98 3.79
N ILE A 132 -8.03 24.84 4.65
CA ILE A 132 -8.36 26.29 4.67
C ILE A 132 -7.95 26.98 3.36
N LEU A 133 -6.86 26.52 2.72
CA LEU A 133 -6.37 27.04 1.45
C LEU A 133 -7.21 26.61 0.22
N GLY A 134 -8.33 25.92 0.41
CA GLY A 134 -9.24 25.52 -0.67
C GLY A 134 -8.90 24.18 -1.33
N GLU A 135 -7.95 23.43 -0.78
CA GLU A 135 -7.66 22.06 -1.20
C GLU A 135 -8.66 21.03 -0.62
N GLU A 136 -9.78 21.48 -0.05
CA GLU A 136 -10.83 20.62 0.50
C GLU A 136 -11.34 19.58 -0.51
N SER A 137 -11.34 19.93 -1.79
CA SER A 137 -11.75 19.03 -2.87
C SER A 137 -10.90 17.77 -2.93
N ILE A 138 -9.58 17.86 -2.77
CA ILE A 138 -8.69 16.69 -2.84
C ILE A 138 -8.74 15.85 -1.57
N LEU A 139 -8.85 16.47 -0.40
CA LEU A 139 -9.04 15.75 0.87
C LEU A 139 -10.32 14.91 0.85
N LYS A 140 -11.38 15.47 0.26
CA LYS A 140 -12.65 14.77 0.05
C LYS A 140 -12.52 13.66 -0.98
N ILE A 141 -11.91 13.90 -2.15
CA ILE A 141 -11.68 12.87 -3.16
C ILE A 141 -10.85 11.71 -2.58
N PHE A 142 -9.81 12.00 -1.80
CA PHE A 142 -9.01 10.97 -1.13
C PHE A 142 -9.88 10.12 -0.21
N SER A 143 -10.71 10.77 0.61
CA SER A 143 -11.60 10.08 1.54
C SER A 143 -12.64 9.23 0.81
N ASP A 144 -13.19 9.73 -0.29
CA ASP A 144 -14.12 8.99 -1.16
C ASP A 144 -13.45 7.75 -1.78
N VAL A 145 -12.17 7.83 -2.13
CA VAL A 145 -11.40 6.73 -2.74
C VAL A 145 -10.95 5.71 -1.69
N LYS A 146 -10.40 6.17 -0.57
CA LYS A 146 -9.78 5.30 0.45
C LYS A 146 -10.77 4.82 1.50
N GLY A 147 -11.93 5.45 1.63
CA GLY A 147 -12.90 5.19 2.69
C GLY A 147 -12.45 5.66 4.07
N MET A 148 -11.38 6.46 4.14
CA MET A 148 -10.80 6.99 5.36
C MET A 148 -10.09 8.31 5.05
N SER A 149 -9.96 9.19 6.05
CA SER A 149 -9.24 10.45 5.87
C SER A 149 -7.75 10.22 5.66
N ILE A 150 -7.03 11.22 5.13
CA ILE A 150 -5.57 11.18 4.99
C ILE A 150 -4.89 10.92 6.34
N LEU A 151 -5.35 11.57 7.41
CA LEU A 151 -4.84 11.35 8.77
C LEU A 151 -5.00 9.90 9.23
N GLN A 152 -6.19 9.32 9.00
CA GLN A 152 -6.43 7.91 9.31
C GLN A 152 -5.53 7.00 8.48
N PHE A 153 -5.34 7.32 7.19
CA PHE A 153 -4.46 6.56 6.32
C PHE A 153 -2.99 6.62 6.78
N ILE A 154 -2.48 7.80 7.17
CA ILE A 154 -1.15 7.95 7.76
C ILE A 154 -1.01 7.05 8.99
N VAL A 155 -2.00 7.09 9.89
CA VAL A 155 -1.97 6.26 11.10
C VAL A 155 -1.98 4.76 10.76
N VAL A 156 -2.79 4.33 9.79
CA VAL A 156 -2.79 2.94 9.31
C VAL A 156 -1.43 2.55 8.75
N GLN A 157 -0.81 3.39 7.93
CA GLN A 157 0.52 3.14 7.38
C GLN A 157 1.60 3.07 8.48
N LYS A 158 1.54 3.96 9.49
CA LYS A 158 2.44 3.87 10.65
C LYS A 158 2.26 2.55 11.38
N VAL A 159 1.03 2.08 11.58
CA VAL A 159 0.78 0.77 12.20
C VAL A 159 1.29 -0.39 11.35
N GLU A 160 1.15 -0.35 10.02
CA GLU A 160 1.79 -1.34 9.15
C GLU A 160 3.31 -1.34 9.30
N ARG A 161 3.93 -0.14 9.35
CA ARG A 161 5.37 -0.02 9.57
C ARG A 161 5.81 -0.54 10.94
N VAL A 162 5.04 -0.31 12.01
CA VAL A 162 5.28 -0.90 13.33
C VAL A 162 5.30 -2.43 13.25
N LYS A 163 4.34 -3.04 12.54
CA LYS A 163 4.29 -4.51 12.37
C LYS A 163 5.56 -5.04 11.71
N GLU A 164 6.05 -4.36 10.67
CA GLU A 164 7.29 -4.74 10.00
C GLU A 164 8.49 -4.65 10.93
N LEU A 165 8.69 -3.48 11.55
CA LEU A 165 9.82 -3.20 12.42
C LEU A 165 9.90 -4.19 13.60
N MET A 166 8.78 -4.52 14.23
CA MET A 166 8.78 -5.42 15.37
C MET A 166 9.08 -6.89 15.02
N LEU A 167 8.80 -7.28 13.78
CA LEU A 167 8.94 -8.67 13.31
C LEU A 167 10.31 -8.93 12.69
N TYR A 168 10.90 -7.93 12.04
CA TYR A 168 12.13 -8.08 11.29
C TYR A 168 13.34 -7.38 11.92
N ASN A 169 13.12 -6.50 12.90
CA ASN A 169 14.18 -5.77 13.57
C ASN A 169 14.15 -6.05 15.08
N ASP A 170 15.34 -6.13 15.68
CA ASP A 170 15.50 -6.20 17.13
C ASP A 170 15.54 -4.80 17.75
N ILE A 171 14.50 -4.00 17.45
CA ILE A 171 14.33 -2.65 18.03
C ILE A 171 13.14 -2.62 18.98
N SER A 172 13.26 -1.82 20.04
CA SER A 172 12.27 -1.64 21.08
C SER A 172 11.08 -0.79 20.62
N LEU A 173 9.94 -0.90 21.32
CA LEU A 173 8.77 -0.06 21.05
C LEU A 173 9.06 1.43 21.30
N SER A 174 10.01 1.76 22.17
CA SER A 174 10.44 3.14 22.41
C SER A 174 11.20 3.69 21.19
N GLU A 175 12.13 2.93 20.63
CA GLU A 175 12.86 3.31 19.42
C GLU A 175 11.92 3.41 18.22
N ILE A 176 10.99 2.47 18.06
CA ILE A 176 9.96 2.54 17.00
C ILE A 176 9.09 3.80 17.17
N ALA A 177 8.73 4.14 18.41
CA ALA A 177 7.95 5.34 18.68
C ALA A 177 8.72 6.60 18.25
N GLU A 178 10.03 6.66 18.53
CA GLU A 178 10.87 7.78 18.10
C GLU A 178 11.03 7.85 16.57
N LEU A 179 11.36 6.73 15.91
CA LEU A 179 11.52 6.64 14.45
C LEU A 179 10.27 7.10 13.70
N LEU A 180 9.10 6.68 14.20
CA LEU A 180 7.81 7.04 13.62
C LEU A 180 7.24 8.34 14.19
N ASN A 181 8.01 9.12 14.94
CA ASN A 181 7.58 10.39 15.53
C ASN A 181 6.23 10.29 16.27
N TYR A 182 6.14 9.33 17.18
CA TYR A 182 5.08 9.23 18.17
C TYR A 182 5.46 9.99 19.44
N LYS A 183 4.48 10.60 20.11
CA LYS A 183 4.70 11.33 21.37
C LYS A 183 5.41 10.49 22.44
N ASN A 184 5.08 9.20 22.48
CA ASN A 184 5.74 8.18 23.30
C ASN A 184 5.28 6.78 22.88
N GLN A 185 5.92 5.75 23.42
CA GLN A 185 5.54 4.36 23.19
C GLN A 185 4.10 4.01 23.61
N PHE A 186 3.55 4.66 24.65
CA PHE A 186 2.19 4.39 25.11
C PHE A 186 1.15 4.80 24.08
N TYR A 187 1.37 5.92 23.40
CA TYR A 187 0.51 6.40 22.33
C TYR A 187 0.59 5.49 21.10
N LEU A 188 1.79 5.00 20.75
CA LEU A 188 1.97 3.96 19.72
C LEU A 188 1.16 2.71 20.08
N ILE A 189 1.30 2.18 21.30
CA ILE A 189 0.59 0.97 21.76
C ILE A 189 -0.93 1.16 21.67
N ALA A 190 -1.43 2.31 22.13
CA ALA A 190 -2.86 2.61 22.10
C ALA A 190 -3.40 2.66 20.66
N GLN A 191 -2.70 3.34 19.74
CA GLN A 191 -3.10 3.38 18.33
C GLN A 191 -3.00 2.00 17.67
N PHE A 192 -1.92 1.26 17.93
CA PHE A 192 -1.73 -0.08 17.40
C PHE A 192 -2.87 -1.01 17.84
N LYS A 193 -3.24 -0.98 19.12
CA LYS A 193 -4.36 -1.77 19.65
C LYS A 193 -5.70 -1.33 19.07
N LYS A 194 -5.93 -0.03 18.89
CA LYS A 194 -7.15 0.51 18.27
C LYS A 194 -7.34 -0.01 16.84
N ILE A 195 -6.26 -0.13 16.07
CA ILE A 195 -6.33 -0.54 14.66
C ILE A 195 -6.30 -2.05 14.48
N THR A 196 -5.48 -2.76 15.25
CA THR A 196 -5.27 -4.20 15.07
C THR A 196 -6.15 -5.05 15.98
N GLY A 197 -6.73 -4.47 17.02
CA GLY A 197 -7.41 -5.20 18.10
C GLY A 197 -6.47 -5.87 19.11
N LEU A 198 -5.15 -5.78 18.92
CA LEU A 198 -4.15 -6.50 19.71
C LEU A 198 -3.10 -5.55 20.26
N THR A 199 -2.48 -5.86 21.40
CA THR A 199 -1.26 -5.13 21.78
C THR A 199 -0.10 -5.50 20.85
N PRO A 200 0.93 -4.66 20.72
CA PRO A 200 2.14 -5.03 19.98
C PRO A 200 2.72 -6.38 20.43
N SER A 201 2.81 -6.63 21.75
CA SER A 201 3.32 -7.88 22.29
C SER A 201 2.46 -9.09 21.88
N ASP A 202 1.13 -8.99 21.98
CA ASP A 202 0.22 -10.06 21.55
C ASP A 202 0.39 -10.36 20.05
N TYR A 203 0.47 -9.30 19.24
CA TYR A 203 0.68 -9.41 17.79
C TYR A 203 2.00 -10.12 17.46
N LYS A 204 3.10 -9.74 18.12
CA LYS A 204 4.42 -10.37 17.93
C LYS A 204 4.38 -11.85 18.32
N ASN A 205 3.80 -12.19 19.46
CA ASN A 205 3.70 -13.57 19.94
C ASN A 205 2.88 -14.45 18.99
N ILE A 206 1.69 -14.00 18.57
CA ILE A 206 0.85 -14.74 17.60
C ILE A 206 1.60 -14.99 16.30
N LYS A 207 2.37 -14.01 15.82
CA LYS A 207 3.11 -14.15 14.57
C LYS A 207 4.27 -15.14 14.70
N LEU A 208 5.02 -15.10 15.81
CA LEU A 208 6.11 -16.04 16.09
C LEU A 208 5.60 -17.48 16.19
N GLU A 209 4.47 -17.71 16.89
CA GLU A 209 3.86 -19.04 16.97
C GLU A 209 3.43 -19.55 15.59
N ARG A 210 2.84 -18.68 14.75
CA ARG A 210 2.51 -19.03 13.35
C ARG A 210 3.75 -19.39 12.54
N MET A 211 4.87 -18.67 12.72
CA MET A 211 6.12 -18.96 12.01
C MET A 211 6.68 -20.34 12.41
N LYS A 212 6.70 -20.66 13.71
CA LYS A 212 7.14 -21.98 14.21
C LYS A 212 6.31 -23.13 13.63
N ILE A 213 4.99 -22.95 13.56
CA ILE A 213 4.08 -23.94 12.96
C ILE A 213 4.43 -24.16 11.48
N VAL A 214 4.60 -23.08 10.70
CA VAL A 214 4.94 -23.18 9.28
C VAL A 214 6.30 -23.85 9.07
N GLU A 215 7.29 -23.55 9.89
CA GLU A 215 8.60 -24.21 9.84
C GLU A 215 8.49 -25.71 10.12
N LYS A 216 7.74 -26.11 11.15
CA LYS A 216 7.49 -27.52 11.46
C LYS A 216 6.89 -28.26 10.27
N TYR A 217 5.83 -27.71 9.64
CA TYR A 217 5.23 -28.33 8.46
C TYR A 217 6.21 -28.45 7.27
N LYS A 218 7.06 -27.45 7.04
CA LYS A 218 8.10 -27.50 5.99
C LYS A 218 9.20 -28.52 6.27
N LEU A 219 9.47 -28.82 7.53
CA LEU A 219 10.43 -29.84 7.96
C LEU A 219 9.83 -31.25 7.80
N ASP A 220 8.56 -31.42 8.16
CA ASP A 220 7.86 -32.69 8.06
C ASP A 220 7.59 -33.10 6.60
N SER A 221 7.24 -32.14 5.72
CA SER A 221 7.06 -32.42 4.29
C SER A 221 8.36 -32.87 3.61
N ARG A 222 9.49 -32.22 3.93
CA ARG A 222 10.83 -32.59 3.41
C ARG A 222 11.28 -33.98 3.85
N LYS A 223 10.82 -34.46 5.02
CA LYS A 223 11.12 -35.82 5.51
C LYS A 223 10.26 -36.90 4.85
N MET A 224 9.09 -36.54 4.30
CA MET A 224 8.25 -37.46 3.54
C MET A 224 8.80 -37.66 2.12
N ASP A 225 9.25 -36.59 1.47
CA ASP A 225 9.83 -36.64 0.12
C ASP A 225 11.18 -37.37 0.06
N SER A 226 11.96 -37.36 1.16
CA SER A 226 13.23 -38.09 1.22
C SER A 226 13.08 -39.58 1.50
N ARG A 227 11.97 -40.01 2.10
CA ARG A 227 11.66 -41.43 2.38
C ARG A 227 11.05 -42.15 1.18
N SER A 228 10.39 -41.44 0.27
CA SER A 228 9.86 -42.01 -0.97
C SER A 228 10.95 -42.28 -2.02
N ASN A 229 12.07 -41.53 -1.98
CA ASN A 229 13.21 -41.73 -2.90
C ASN A 229 14.18 -42.84 -2.49
N THR A 230 14.13 -43.37 -1.26
CA THR A 230 14.98 -44.50 -0.83
C THR A 230 14.29 -45.86 -0.91
N ALA A 231 13.02 -45.91 -1.34
CA ALA A 231 12.24 -47.15 -1.44
C ALA A 231 12.14 -47.72 -2.87
N THR A 232 12.81 -47.10 -3.85
CA THR A 232 12.72 -47.46 -5.28
C THR A 232 14.09 -47.77 -5.92
N GLY A 233 15.12 -48.03 -5.10
CA GLY A 233 16.48 -48.38 -5.53
C GLY A 233 16.83 -49.82 -5.23
#